data_AF-A0A1G1ZJC2-F1
#
_entry.id   AF-A0A1G1ZJC2-F1
#
_cell.length_a   1.000
_cell.length_b   1.000
_cell.length_c   1.000
_cell.angle_alpha   90.00
_cell.angle_beta   90.00
_cell.angle_gamma   90.00
#
_symmetry.space_group_name_H-M   'P 1'
#
loop_
_entity.id
_entity.type
_entity.pdbx_description
1 polymer ?
#
loop_
_entity_poly.entity_id
_entity_poly.type
_entity_poly.pdbx_seq_one_letter_code
_entity_poly.pdbx_strand_id
1 'polypeptide(L)'
;MTIREILTDITGVGNKDKLLRWHDASRFKNEVMPILPSPIEVIELPPGQQFQFNCFTFALELRCISAETPFTDGFIYSPFVEKLIAEKAITKLNRPPAEGDVVFYWNGVELKHAGKISRNDMIISKWSGGPILKHPLLYVPVDYGEKNEYYEGISEKRAKQLFFQYKSWNQPPAKI
;
A
#
# COMPACT_ATOMS: atom_id res chain seq x y z
N MET A 1 22.24 -10.48 -5.57
CA MET A 1 20.84 -10.07 -5.64
C MET A 1 20.56 -9.18 -4.44
N THR A 2 20.07 -7.96 -4.66
CA THR A 2 19.70 -7.04 -3.58
C THR A 2 18.41 -7.51 -2.91
N ILE A 3 18.11 -6.98 -1.71
CA ILE A 3 16.85 -7.30 -1.01
C ILE A 3 15.61 -6.99 -1.86
N ARG A 4 15.68 -5.94 -2.67
CA ARG A 4 14.58 -5.50 -3.53
C ARG A 4 14.38 -6.41 -4.72
N GLU A 5 15.48 -6.90 -5.32
CA GLU A 5 15.43 -7.90 -6.38
C GLU A 5 14.85 -9.23 -5.85
N ILE A 6 15.24 -9.65 -4.64
CA ILE A 6 14.65 -10.81 -3.96
C ILE A 6 13.14 -10.61 -3.79
N LEU A 7 12.71 -9.46 -3.26
CA LEU A 7 11.28 -9.19 -3.06
C LEU A 7 10.51 -9.08 -4.38
N THR A 8 11.13 -8.58 -5.45
CA THR A 8 10.54 -8.59 -6.80
C THR A 8 10.30 -10.01 -7.28
N ASP A 9 11.25 -10.92 -7.06
CA ASP A 9 11.08 -12.32 -7.43
C ASP A 9 10.02 -13.06 -6.58
N ILE A 10 9.99 -12.81 -5.26
CA ILE A 10 9.03 -13.44 -4.34
C ILE A 10 7.60 -12.94 -4.62
N THR A 11 7.43 -11.63 -4.88
CA THR A 11 6.14 -11.06 -5.24
C THR A 11 5.63 -11.55 -6.59
N GLY A 12 6.55 -11.98 -7.47
CA GLY A 12 6.19 -12.54 -8.76
C GLY A 12 5.66 -11.50 -9.73
N VAL A 13 6.17 -10.26 -9.68
CA VAL A 13 5.90 -9.26 -10.72
C VAL A 13 6.18 -9.91 -12.08
N GLY A 14 5.17 -9.98 -12.95
CA GLY A 14 5.25 -10.65 -14.25
C GLY A 14 4.94 -12.16 -14.27
N ASN A 15 4.65 -12.79 -13.12
CA ASN A 15 4.31 -14.22 -13.01
C ASN A 15 2.97 -14.42 -12.28
N LYS A 16 1.94 -14.87 -13.04
CA LYS A 16 0.57 -15.03 -12.53
C LYS A 16 0.46 -16.02 -11.37
N ASP A 17 1.15 -17.16 -11.40
CA ASP A 17 1.06 -18.14 -10.30
C ASP A 17 1.69 -17.61 -9.02
N LYS A 18 2.86 -16.98 -9.13
CA LYS A 18 3.52 -16.35 -7.98
C LYS A 18 2.62 -15.29 -7.36
N LEU A 19 1.98 -14.44 -8.17
CA LEU A 19 1.03 -13.44 -7.69
C LEU A 19 -0.14 -14.08 -6.93
N LEU A 20 -0.70 -15.18 -7.40
CA LEU A 20 -1.85 -15.84 -6.76
C LEU A 20 -1.56 -16.28 -5.31
N ARG A 21 -0.32 -16.65 -4.99
CA ARG A 21 0.09 -17.01 -3.61
C ARG A 21 -0.11 -15.88 -2.63
N TRP A 22 -0.05 -14.64 -3.09
CA TRP A 22 -0.24 -13.47 -2.25
C TRP A 22 -1.71 -13.21 -1.93
N HIS A 23 -2.65 -13.74 -2.71
CA HIS A 23 -4.08 -13.52 -2.51
C HIS A 23 -4.77 -14.67 -1.75
N ASP A 24 -4.10 -15.82 -1.62
CA ASP A 24 -4.59 -17.00 -0.90
C ASP A 24 -3.84 -17.16 0.42
N ALA A 25 -4.57 -17.20 1.54
CA ALA A 25 -3.95 -17.25 2.87
C ALA A 25 -3.17 -18.56 3.14
N SER A 26 -3.63 -19.69 2.59
CA SER A 26 -2.97 -20.99 2.76
C SER A 26 -1.67 -21.03 1.96
N ARG A 27 -1.72 -20.64 0.69
CA ARG A 27 -0.53 -20.55 -0.17
C ARG A 27 0.46 -19.51 0.36
N PHE A 28 0.00 -18.35 0.80
CA PHE A 28 0.89 -17.35 1.40
C PHE A 28 1.65 -17.92 2.59
N LYS A 29 0.93 -18.58 3.51
CA LYS A 29 1.52 -19.18 4.71
C LYS A 29 2.53 -20.28 4.39
N ASN A 30 2.24 -21.13 3.41
CA ASN A 30 3.05 -22.31 3.13
C ASN A 30 4.17 -22.04 2.11
N GLU A 31 3.98 -21.09 1.20
CA GLU A 31 4.89 -20.86 0.06
C GLU A 31 5.64 -19.52 0.12
N VAL A 32 5.10 -18.50 0.78
CA VAL A 32 5.70 -17.14 0.81
C VAL A 32 6.34 -16.83 2.16
N MET A 33 5.63 -17.04 3.26
CA MET A 33 6.17 -16.74 4.60
C MET A 33 7.53 -17.39 4.89
N PRO A 34 7.80 -18.66 4.51
CA PRO A 34 9.10 -19.30 4.79
C PRO A 34 10.28 -18.66 4.05
N ILE A 35 10.02 -17.92 2.98
CA ILE A 35 11.04 -17.29 2.13
C ILE A 35 11.07 -15.76 2.27
N LEU A 36 10.24 -15.17 3.13
CA LEU A 36 10.29 -13.74 3.40
C LEU A 36 11.58 -13.40 4.16
N PRO A 37 12.26 -12.29 3.80
CA PRO A 37 13.39 -11.80 4.57
C PRO A 37 13.03 -11.53 6.04
N SER A 38 13.91 -11.89 6.96
CA SER A 38 13.64 -11.83 8.41
C SER A 38 13.22 -10.46 8.97
N PRO A 39 13.61 -9.30 8.40
CA PRO A 39 13.11 -8.00 8.87
C PRO A 39 11.64 -7.71 8.49
N ILE A 40 11.01 -8.56 7.67
CA ILE A 40 9.60 -8.43 7.30
C ILE A 40 8.75 -9.24 8.27
N GLU A 41 7.83 -8.57 8.91
CA GLU A 41 6.84 -9.14 9.82
C GLU A 41 5.47 -9.17 9.13
N VAL A 42 4.79 -10.31 9.22
CA VAL A 42 3.41 -10.46 8.73
C VAL A 42 2.45 -10.02 9.82
N ILE A 43 1.76 -8.90 9.61
CA ILE A 43 0.79 -8.34 10.56
C ILE A 43 -0.60 -8.94 10.33
N GLU A 44 -1.01 -9.07 9.06
CA GLU A 44 -2.25 -9.73 8.68
C GLU A 44 -2.04 -10.64 7.47
N LEU A 45 -2.64 -11.83 7.50
CA LEU A 45 -2.68 -12.72 6.34
C LEU A 45 -3.53 -12.13 5.22
N PRO A 46 -3.39 -12.61 3.97
CA PRO A 46 -4.26 -12.21 2.88
C PRO A 46 -5.74 -12.36 3.26
N PRO A 47 -6.58 -11.33 3.06
CA PRO A 47 -7.98 -11.34 3.49
C PRO A 47 -8.89 -12.21 2.60
N GLY A 48 -8.33 -12.88 1.59
CA GLY A 48 -9.07 -13.65 0.57
C GLY A 48 -9.65 -12.76 -0.54
N GLN A 49 -10.32 -13.39 -1.51
CA GLN A 49 -10.85 -12.69 -2.69
C GLN A 49 -12.05 -11.77 -2.40
N GLN A 50 -12.76 -12.00 -1.29
CA GLN A 50 -14.01 -11.29 -0.97
C GLN A 50 -13.77 -9.92 -0.29
N PHE A 51 -12.57 -9.69 0.25
CA PHE A 51 -12.24 -8.47 1.01
C PHE A 51 -10.95 -7.83 0.49
N GLN A 52 -10.91 -7.52 -0.80
CA GLN A 52 -9.72 -6.92 -1.41
C GLN A 52 -9.75 -5.39 -1.34
N PHE A 53 -8.75 -4.86 -0.65
CA PHE A 53 -8.34 -3.45 -0.69
C PHE A 53 -6.84 -3.38 -0.94
N ASN A 54 -6.35 -2.25 -1.43
CA ASN A 54 -4.95 -2.08 -1.79
C ASN A 54 -4.21 -1.14 -0.82
N CYS A 55 -2.93 -0.90 -1.11
CA CYS A 55 -2.05 -0.04 -0.34
C CYS A 55 -2.59 1.37 -0.13
N PHE A 56 -3.22 1.98 -1.14
CA PHE A 56 -3.77 3.33 -1.02
C PHE A 56 -4.99 3.36 -0.10
N THR A 57 -5.90 2.39 -0.22
CA THR A 57 -7.04 2.27 0.71
C THR A 57 -6.56 2.13 2.16
N PHE A 58 -5.50 1.34 2.39
CA PHE A 58 -4.91 1.17 3.71
C PHE A 58 -4.23 2.45 4.21
N ALA A 59 -3.32 3.03 3.42
CA ALA A 59 -2.51 4.16 3.85
C ALA A 59 -3.34 5.44 4.10
N LEU A 60 -4.46 5.60 3.40
CA LEU A 60 -5.36 6.73 3.55
C LEU A 60 -6.46 6.53 4.60
N GLU A 61 -6.44 5.47 5.42
CA GLU A 61 -7.50 5.19 6.40
C GLU A 61 -8.90 5.03 5.76
N LEU A 62 -8.97 4.56 4.51
CA LEU A 62 -10.23 4.30 3.81
C LEU A 62 -10.74 2.87 4.02
N ARG A 63 -10.00 2.02 4.72
CA ARG A 63 -10.35 0.60 4.94
C ARG A 63 -11.64 0.39 5.78
N CYS A 64 -12.01 1.35 6.63
CA CYS A 64 -13.03 1.26 7.69
C CYS A 64 -12.81 0.11 8.70
N ILE A 65 -12.61 0.45 9.98
CA ILE A 65 -12.66 -0.50 11.11
C ILE A 65 -14.04 -0.40 11.78
N SER A 66 -15.09 -0.82 11.07
CA SER A 66 -16.27 -1.39 11.72
C SER A 66 -16.97 -2.33 10.74
N ALA A 67 -17.43 -3.48 11.24
CA ALA A 67 -18.23 -4.43 10.44
C ALA A 67 -19.52 -3.78 9.88
N GLU A 68 -19.89 -2.60 10.37
CA GLU A 68 -21.10 -1.87 10.03
C GLU A 68 -20.94 -0.99 8.79
N THR A 69 -19.73 -0.56 8.42
CA THR A 69 -19.49 0.34 7.27
C THR A 69 -18.24 0.02 6.46
N PRO A 70 -18.10 -1.20 5.89
CA PRO A 70 -16.95 -1.51 5.03
C PRO A 70 -16.89 -0.56 3.83
N PHE A 71 -15.67 -0.17 3.42
CA PHE A 71 -15.48 0.57 2.17
C PHE A 71 -15.74 -0.36 0.98
N THR A 72 -16.88 -0.18 0.34
CA THR A 72 -17.37 -1.03 -0.76
C THR A 72 -17.07 -0.47 -2.15
N ASP A 73 -16.50 0.73 -2.24
CA ASP A 73 -16.14 1.38 -3.50
C ASP A 73 -14.89 0.79 -4.19
N GLY A 74 -14.37 -0.32 -3.67
CA GLY A 74 -13.31 -1.12 -4.30
C GLY A 74 -11.90 -0.59 -4.03
N PHE A 75 -11.09 -0.47 -5.09
CA PHE A 75 -9.71 -0.01 -5.00
C PHE A 75 -9.59 1.50 -5.15
N ILE A 76 -8.63 2.07 -4.41
CA ILE A 76 -8.16 3.42 -4.66
C ILE A 76 -7.05 3.37 -5.71
N TYR A 77 -7.13 4.19 -6.75
CA TYR A 77 -6.14 4.23 -7.83
C TYR A 77 -5.21 5.44 -7.68
N SER A 78 -4.01 5.34 -8.26
CA SER A 78 -3.01 6.42 -8.19
C SER A 78 -3.53 7.79 -8.67
N PRO A 79 -4.37 7.93 -9.73
CA PRO A 79 -4.84 9.25 -10.17
C PRO A 79 -5.64 10.00 -9.09
N PHE A 80 -6.37 9.27 -8.23
CA PHE A 80 -7.05 9.88 -7.09
C PHE A 80 -6.05 10.47 -6.09
N VAL A 81 -5.03 9.70 -5.71
CA VAL A 81 -4.02 10.14 -4.74
C VAL A 81 -3.19 11.29 -5.30
N GLU A 82 -2.78 11.19 -6.56
CA GLU A 82 -2.08 12.24 -7.29
C GLU A 82 -2.91 13.53 -7.33
N LYS A 83 -4.23 13.43 -7.52
CA LYS A 83 -5.14 14.59 -7.43
C LYS A 83 -5.14 15.22 -6.05
N LEU A 84 -5.18 14.42 -4.97
CA LEU A 84 -5.10 14.95 -3.61
C LEU A 84 -3.79 15.70 -3.36
N ILE A 85 -2.68 15.21 -3.91
CA ILE A 85 -1.36 15.86 -3.81
C ILE A 85 -1.35 17.18 -4.60
N ALA A 86 -1.82 17.15 -5.85
CA ALA A 86 -1.83 18.31 -6.75
C ALA A 86 -2.67 19.47 -6.18
N GLU A 87 -3.82 19.16 -5.56
CA GLU A 87 -4.70 20.13 -4.93
C GLU A 87 -4.28 20.52 -3.50
N LYS A 88 -3.15 19.99 -3.01
CA LYS A 88 -2.68 20.15 -1.62
C LYS A 88 -3.77 19.76 -0.59
N ALA A 89 -4.62 18.81 -0.94
CA ALA A 89 -5.69 18.30 -0.10
C ALA A 89 -5.16 17.40 1.03
N ILE A 90 -3.94 16.88 0.85
CA ILE A 90 -3.10 16.25 1.87
C ILE A 90 -1.78 17.01 2.00
N THR A 91 -1.24 17.07 3.22
CA THR A 91 -0.08 17.89 3.56
C THR A 91 1.22 17.11 3.40
N LYS A 92 2.14 17.61 2.57
CA LYS A 92 3.51 17.08 2.48
C LYS A 92 4.31 17.46 3.73
N LEU A 93 5.07 16.52 4.30
CA LEU A 93 5.84 16.78 5.51
C LEU A 93 6.99 17.76 5.25
N ASN A 94 7.17 18.68 6.21
CA ASN A 94 8.35 19.55 6.35
C ASN A 94 9.16 19.22 7.62
N ARG A 95 8.87 18.08 8.24
CA ARG A 95 9.49 17.52 9.46
C ARG A 95 9.89 16.06 9.23
N PRO A 96 10.73 15.46 10.09
CA PRO A 96 10.92 14.03 10.09
C PRO A 96 9.57 13.27 10.21
N PRO A 97 9.40 12.14 9.49
CA PRO A 97 8.21 11.32 9.58
C PRO A 97 8.04 10.75 11.00
N ALA A 98 6.79 10.65 11.45
CA ALA A 98 6.40 10.12 12.74
C ALA A 98 5.35 9.02 12.56
N GLU A 99 5.14 8.23 13.61
CA GLU A 99 4.15 7.15 13.62
C GLU A 99 2.78 7.66 13.14
N GLY A 100 2.20 6.96 12.16
CA GLY A 100 0.92 7.32 11.55
C GLY A 100 1.00 8.14 10.27
N ASP A 101 2.13 8.79 9.98
CA ASP A 101 2.34 9.48 8.70
C ASP A 101 2.35 8.50 7.52
N VAL A 102 2.14 9.03 6.32
CA VAL A 102 2.07 8.25 5.09
C VAL A 102 3.38 8.39 4.30
N VAL A 103 3.87 7.28 3.76
CA VAL A 103 4.93 7.26 2.75
C VAL A 103 4.35 6.80 1.42
N PHE A 104 4.66 7.54 0.35
CA PHE A 104 4.35 7.19 -1.02
C PHE A 104 5.61 6.83 -1.79
N TYR A 105 5.56 5.72 -2.52
CA TYR A 105 6.66 5.20 -3.33
C TYR A 105 6.39 5.50 -4.81
N TRP A 106 7.36 6.12 -5.46
CA TRP A 106 7.27 6.58 -6.84
C TRP A 106 8.32 5.90 -7.71
N ASN A 107 7.86 5.34 -8.83
CA ASN A 107 8.72 4.89 -9.91
C ASN A 107 8.77 5.96 -11.01
N GLY A 108 9.76 6.85 -10.88
CA GLY A 108 9.84 8.05 -11.70
C GLY A 108 8.68 8.99 -11.41
N VAL A 109 7.74 9.07 -12.36
CA VAL A 109 6.53 9.90 -12.27
C VAL A 109 5.30 9.14 -11.77
N GLU A 110 5.35 7.81 -11.73
CA GLU A 110 4.19 6.99 -11.39
C GLU A 110 4.15 6.65 -9.91
N LEU A 111 3.03 6.91 -9.24
CA LEU A 111 2.80 6.49 -7.87
C LEU A 111 2.47 4.99 -7.84
N LYS A 112 3.31 4.18 -7.17
CA LYS A 112 3.23 2.72 -7.20
C LYS A 112 2.72 2.10 -5.91
N HIS A 113 3.08 2.66 -4.77
CA HIS A 113 2.78 2.05 -3.47
C HIS A 113 2.62 3.08 -2.37
N ALA A 114 2.01 2.66 -1.27
CA ALA A 114 1.84 3.47 -0.08
C ALA A 114 1.93 2.63 1.20
N GLY A 115 2.44 3.24 2.26
CA GLY A 115 2.46 2.64 3.59
C GLY A 115 2.34 3.69 4.67
N LYS A 116 2.17 3.23 5.90
CA LYS A 116 2.17 4.07 7.09
C LYS A 116 3.47 3.90 7.87
N ILE A 117 4.01 5.01 8.36
CA ILE A 117 5.13 5.01 9.28
C ILE A 117 4.69 4.35 10.59
N SER A 118 5.49 3.41 11.06
CA SER A 118 5.41 2.77 12.35
C SER A 118 6.68 3.09 13.14
N ARG A 119 6.72 2.72 14.42
CA ARG A 119 7.89 2.93 15.27
C ARG A 119 9.14 2.27 14.70
N ASN A 120 10.30 2.80 15.06
CA ASN A 120 11.63 2.32 14.65
C ASN A 120 11.87 2.37 13.14
N ASP A 121 11.37 3.41 12.47
CA ASP A 121 11.55 3.63 11.02
C ASP A 121 11.02 2.48 10.13
N MET A 122 10.04 1.75 10.65
CA MET A 122 9.38 0.66 9.94
C MET A 122 8.15 1.18 9.21
N ILE A 123 7.77 0.53 8.13
CA ILE A 123 6.60 0.83 7.33
C ILE A 123 5.62 -0.32 7.47
N ILE A 124 4.36 -0.02 7.77
CA ILE A 124 3.25 -0.97 7.66
C ILE A 124 2.54 -0.68 6.35
N SER A 125 2.42 -1.67 5.47
CA SER A 125 1.73 -1.49 4.19
C SER A 125 1.00 -2.75 3.73
N LYS A 126 -0.06 -2.53 2.95
CA LYS A 126 -0.86 -3.59 2.32
C LYS A 126 -0.28 -3.91 0.95
N TRP A 127 0.11 -5.16 0.71
CA TRP A 127 0.75 -5.54 -0.55
C TRP A 127 -0.28 -6.15 -1.52
N SER A 128 -0.66 -5.39 -2.55
CA SER A 128 -1.72 -5.75 -3.51
C SER A 128 -3.02 -6.17 -2.78
N GLY A 129 -3.75 -7.15 -3.31
CA GLY A 129 -4.85 -7.84 -2.62
C GLY A 129 -4.38 -8.85 -1.56
N GLY A 130 -3.10 -8.85 -1.17
CA GLY A 130 -2.49 -9.81 -0.23
C GLY A 130 -2.37 -9.36 1.22
N PRO A 131 -1.28 -9.68 1.94
CA PRO A 131 -1.13 -9.45 3.37
C PRO A 131 -0.89 -7.97 3.74
N ILE A 132 -0.98 -7.67 5.04
CA ILE A 132 -0.38 -6.46 5.62
C ILE A 132 0.95 -6.85 6.24
N LEU A 133 2.00 -6.15 5.82
CA LEU A 133 3.37 -6.41 6.23
C LEU A 133 3.94 -5.19 6.94
N LYS A 134 4.78 -5.44 7.93
CA LYS A 134 5.67 -4.44 8.53
C LYS A 134 7.09 -4.71 8.07
N HIS A 135 7.76 -3.71 7.51
CA HIS A 135 9.05 -3.89 6.87
C HIS A 135 9.89 -2.59 6.92
N PRO A 136 11.22 -2.66 6.78
CA PRO A 136 12.03 -1.45 6.60
C PRO A 136 11.66 -0.69 5.31
N LEU A 137 11.92 0.61 5.26
CA LEU A 137 11.55 1.49 4.13
C LEU A 137 11.91 0.92 2.75
N LEU A 138 13.12 0.38 2.59
CA LEU A 138 13.61 -0.11 1.30
C LEU A 138 13.30 -1.59 1.03
N TYR A 139 12.58 -2.27 1.93
CA TYR A 139 12.23 -3.69 1.78
C TYR A 139 10.94 -3.79 0.97
N VAL A 140 11.01 -3.33 -0.27
CA VAL A 140 9.93 -3.33 -1.27
C VAL A 140 10.49 -3.77 -2.64
N PRO A 141 9.64 -4.23 -3.57
CA PRO A 141 10.08 -4.56 -4.94
C PRO A 141 10.79 -3.39 -5.64
N VAL A 142 11.61 -3.72 -6.63
CA VAL A 142 12.32 -2.72 -7.46
C VAL A 142 11.32 -1.83 -8.19
N ASP A 143 10.22 -2.41 -8.69
CA ASP A 143 9.17 -1.71 -9.45
C ASP A 143 8.47 -0.57 -8.70
N TYR A 144 8.63 -0.49 -7.37
CA TYR A 144 8.06 0.59 -6.56
C TYR A 144 8.91 1.87 -6.64
N GLY A 145 10.10 1.79 -7.24
CA GLY A 145 10.97 2.92 -7.54
C GLY A 145 11.85 3.37 -6.37
N GLU A 146 12.64 4.40 -6.59
CA GLU A 146 13.66 4.89 -5.64
C GLU A 146 13.20 6.12 -4.84
N LYS A 147 12.12 6.77 -5.29
CA LYS A 147 11.69 8.04 -4.74
C LYS A 147 10.58 7.81 -3.72
N ASN A 148 10.82 8.30 -2.50
CA ASN A 148 9.85 8.28 -1.40
C ASN A 148 9.43 9.71 -1.07
N GLU A 149 8.13 9.92 -0.87
CA GLU A 149 7.60 11.19 -0.37
C GLU A 149 6.72 10.96 0.86
N TYR A 150 6.83 11.84 1.86
CA TYR A 150 6.12 11.71 3.12
C TYR A 150 5.03 12.77 3.28
N TYR A 151 3.88 12.35 3.79
CA TYR A 151 2.70 13.17 4.00
C TYR A 151 2.14 12.94 5.39
N GLU A 152 1.48 13.96 5.95
CA GLU A 152 0.77 13.83 7.21
C GLU A 152 -0.30 12.74 7.12
N GLY A 153 -0.38 11.91 8.16
CA GLY A 153 -1.49 10.98 8.30
C GLY A 153 -2.82 11.71 8.35
N ILE A 154 -3.85 11.16 7.70
CA ILE A 154 -5.21 11.70 7.74
C ILE A 154 -6.11 10.82 8.59
N SER A 155 -7.09 11.43 9.26
CA SER A 155 -8.13 10.67 9.97
C SER A 155 -9.09 10.01 8.98
N GLU A 156 -9.70 8.90 9.39
CA GLU A 156 -10.74 8.21 8.61
C GLU A 156 -11.86 9.18 8.15
N LYS A 157 -12.32 10.06 9.05
CA LYS A 157 -13.32 11.08 8.74
C LYS A 157 -12.86 11.99 7.60
N ARG A 158 -11.61 12.47 7.64
CA ARG A 158 -11.04 13.32 6.60
C ARG A 158 -10.85 12.55 5.30
N ALA A 159 -10.39 11.30 5.38
CA ALA A 159 -10.24 10.43 4.23
C ALA A 159 -11.56 10.22 3.48
N LYS A 160 -12.64 9.90 4.20
CA LYS A 160 -13.99 9.76 3.65
C LYS A 160 -14.45 11.04 2.95
N GLN A 161 -14.26 12.20 3.58
CA GLN A 161 -14.60 13.49 2.97
C GLN A 161 -13.85 13.72 1.66
N LEU A 162 -12.53 13.49 1.66
CA LEU A 162 -11.70 13.62 0.46
C LEU A 162 -12.12 12.64 -0.63
N PHE A 163 -12.43 11.39 -0.27
CA PHE A 163 -12.91 10.40 -1.22
C PHE A 163 -14.19 10.86 -1.91
N PHE A 164 -15.21 11.31 -1.17
CA PHE A 164 -16.45 11.79 -1.79
C PHE A 164 -16.22 13.05 -2.64
N GLN A 165 -15.37 13.97 -2.19
CA GLN A 165 -15.07 15.21 -2.91
C GLN A 165 -14.35 14.95 -4.25
N TYR A 166 -13.42 13.98 -4.28
CA TYR A 166 -12.57 13.70 -5.44
C TYR A 166 -12.90 12.35 -6.11
N LYS A 167 -14.07 11.77 -5.84
CA LYS A 167 -14.47 10.42 -6.27
C LYS A 167 -14.32 10.19 -7.78
N SER A 168 -14.57 11.22 -8.59
CA SER A 168 -14.45 11.15 -10.06
C SER A 168 -13.03 10.85 -10.55
N TRP A 169 -12.01 11.14 -9.75
CA TRP A 169 -10.60 10.85 -10.05
C TRP A 169 -10.16 9.44 -9.65
N ASN A 170 -11.01 8.70 -8.92
CA ASN A 170 -10.72 7.31 -8.58
C ASN A 170 -11.02 6.38 -9.76
N GLN A 171 -10.19 6.46 -10.79
CA GLN A 171 -10.27 5.66 -12.01
C GLN A 171 -8.98 4.86 -12.18
N PRO A 172 -9.05 3.64 -12.72
CA PRO A 172 -7.86 2.92 -13.15
C PRO A 172 -7.02 3.81 -14.09
N PRO A 173 -5.69 3.81 -13.98
CA PRO A 173 -4.86 4.53 -14.93
C PRO A 173 -5.16 4.04 -16.35
N ALA A 174 -5.17 4.96 -17.32
CA ALA A 174 -5.37 4.63 -18.72
C ALA A 174 -4.30 3.60 -19.13
N LYS A 175 -4.73 2.50 -19.76
CA LYS A 175 -3.77 1.56 -20.35
C LYS A 175 -3.09 2.29 -21.51
N ILE A 176 -1.79 2.50 -21.38
CA ILE A 176 -0.91 2.90 -22.48
C ILE A 176 -0.71 1.68 -23.38
#